data_AF-A0A9D7X2F4-F1
#
_entry.id   AF-A0A9D7X2F4-F1
#
_cell.length_a   1.000
_cell.length_b   1.000
_cell.length_c   1.000
_cell.angle_alpha   90.00
_cell.angle_beta   90.00
_cell.angle_gamma   90.00
#
_symmetry.space_group_name_H-M   'P 1'
#
loop_
_entity.id
_entity.type
_entity.pdbx_description
1 polymer ?
#
loop_
_entity_poly.entity_id
_entity_poly.type
_entity_poly.pdbx_seq_one_letter_code
_entity_poly.pdbx_strand_id
1 'polypeptide(L)'
;MVGSLAPAVRANLLVKGGCINEYVWYDRAENYAMMQKLPNESEEEYMARLYPSKMVLNKPGDEKPRSLDYFALKFPVKMSEYVAENKDLAAKVANKEDGYGMLRIMEIIAEYNSTCTPK
;
A
#
# COMPACT_ATOMS: atom_id res chain seq x y z
N MET A 1 -10.12 24.14 15.24
CA MET A 1 -9.81 23.16 14.17
C MET A 1 -8.44 22.58 14.46
N VAL A 2 -8.37 21.32 14.88
CA VAL A 2 -7.08 20.64 15.06
C VAL A 2 -6.70 20.08 13.70
N GLY A 3 -5.83 20.80 12.99
CA GLY A 3 -5.23 20.31 11.75
C GLY A 3 -4.38 19.09 12.07
N SER A 4 -4.85 17.90 11.71
CA SER A 4 -3.99 16.73 11.64
C SER A 4 -2.99 16.96 10.52
N LEU A 5 -1.78 17.37 10.89
CA LEU A 5 -0.60 17.27 10.04
C LEU A 5 -0.34 15.78 9.84
N ALA A 6 -0.91 15.21 8.76
CA ALA A 6 -0.42 13.92 8.28
C ALA A 6 1.09 14.07 8.07
N PRO A 7 1.93 13.18 8.62
CA PRO A 7 3.38 13.31 8.48
C PRO A 7 3.74 13.37 7.00
N ALA A 8 4.53 14.37 6.61
CA ALA A 8 4.99 14.53 5.24
C ALA A 8 5.79 13.27 4.84
N VAL A 9 5.32 12.58 3.80
CA VAL A 9 6.02 11.43 3.22
C VAL A 9 7.36 11.92 2.69
N ARG A 10 8.47 11.35 3.19
CA ARG A 10 9.81 11.87 2.93
C ARG A 10 10.46 11.29 1.67
N ALA A 11 10.09 10.07 1.29
CA ALA A 11 10.47 9.46 0.01
C ALA A 11 9.44 8.40 -0.41
N ASN A 12 9.05 8.42 -1.69
CA ASN A 12 8.19 7.41 -2.31
C ASN A 12 8.76 7.02 -3.67
N LEU A 13 8.75 5.73 -3.97
CA LEU A 13 9.08 5.17 -5.28
C LEU A 13 7.82 4.59 -5.91
N LEU A 14 7.48 5.04 -7.12
CA LEU A 14 6.45 4.37 -7.92
C LEU A 14 7.02 3.04 -8.41
N VAL A 15 6.41 1.93 -7.98
CA VAL A 15 6.79 0.58 -8.41
C VAL A 15 6.05 0.21 -9.69
N LYS A 16 4.74 0.50 -9.73
CA LYS A 16 3.88 0.18 -10.87
C LYS A 16 2.77 1.21 -11.01
N GLY A 17 2.63 1.73 -12.23
CA GLY A 17 1.58 2.70 -12.59
C GLY A 17 0.31 2.02 -13.08
N GLY A 18 -0.84 2.66 -12.83
CA GLY A 18 -2.16 2.21 -13.28
C GLY A 18 -3.27 3.12 -12.76
N CYS A 19 -4.53 2.67 -12.81
CA CYS A 19 -5.62 3.36 -12.14
C CYS A 19 -5.48 3.30 -10.62
N ILE A 20 -4.82 2.26 -10.11
CA ILE A 20 -4.31 2.18 -8.76
C ILE A 20 -2.79 2.10 -8.87
N ASN A 21 -2.10 3.11 -8.36
CA ASN A 21 -0.64 3.15 -8.36
C ASN A 21 -0.09 2.39 -7.15
N GLU A 22 0.94 1.59 -7.38
CA GLU A 22 1.69 0.88 -6.35
C GLU A 22 2.96 1.67 -6.01
N TYR A 23 3.09 2.07 -4.75
CA TYR A 23 4.26 2.78 -4.26
C TYR A 23 4.96 2.00 -3.15
N VAL A 24 6.27 2.20 -3.04
CA VAL A 24 7.04 1.91 -1.83
C VAL A 24 7.33 3.23 -1.13
N TRP A 25 6.92 3.33 0.13
CA TRP A 25 7.13 4.49 0.98
C TRP A 25 8.17 4.19 2.04
N TYR A 26 9.12 5.09 2.22
CA TYR A 26 10.14 5.00 3.26
C TYR A 26 9.79 5.97 4.38
N ASP A 27 9.58 5.43 5.58
CA ASP A 27 9.32 6.22 6.77
C ASP A 27 10.53 6.18 7.70
N ARG A 28 10.64 7.12 8.65
CA ARG A 28 11.65 6.96 9.71
C ARG A 28 11.15 5.94 10.72
N ALA A 29 12.05 5.05 11.17
CA ALA A 29 11.75 4.20 12.33
C ALA A 29 11.38 5.05 13.55
N GLU A 30 10.51 4.53 14.42
CA GLU A 30 10.02 5.24 15.61
C GLU A 30 11.18 5.69 16.51
N ASN A 31 12.22 4.86 16.62
CA ASN A 31 13.44 5.13 17.40
C ASN A 31 14.61 5.67 16.56
N TYR A 32 14.34 6.24 15.37
CA TYR A 32 15.35 6.73 14.43
C TYR A 32 16.47 7.55 15.10
N ALA A 33 16.12 8.48 15.99
CA ALA A 33 17.08 9.37 16.65
C ALA A 33 18.07 8.65 17.60
N MET A 34 17.72 7.44 18.04
CA MET A 34 18.51 6.63 18.98
C MET A 34 19.17 5.43 18.30
N MET A 35 18.94 5.23 17.00
CA MET A 35 19.36 4.03 16.30
C MET A 35 20.82 4.14 15.84
N GLN A 36 21.66 3.25 16.36
CA GLN A 36 23.07 3.13 15.98
C GLN A 36 23.30 1.91 15.08
N LYS A 37 24.31 2.00 14.22
CA LYS A 37 24.77 0.88 13.38
C LYS A 37 25.40 -0.20 14.26
N LEU A 38 25.00 -1.45 14.07
CA LEU A 38 25.56 -2.56 14.85
C LEU A 38 26.95 -2.97 14.31
N PRO A 39 27.84 -3.55 15.13
CA PRO A 39 29.21 -3.89 14.72
C PRO A 39 29.33 -4.83 13.51
N ASN A 40 28.33 -5.69 13.28
CA ASN A 40 28.31 -6.68 12.20
C ASN A 40 27.19 -6.43 11.17
N GLU A 41 26.58 -5.24 11.20
CA GLU A 41 25.51 -4.87 10.28
C GLU A 41 26.11 -4.12 9.08
N SER A 42 25.69 -4.51 7.87
CA SER A 42 26.02 -3.78 6.65
C SER A 42 25.40 -2.38 6.67
N GLU A 43 25.88 -1.49 5.80
CA GLU A 43 25.25 -0.16 5.68
C GLU A 43 23.83 -0.25 5.12
N GLU A 44 23.58 -1.20 4.21
CA GLU A 44 22.25 -1.45 3.67
C GLU A 44 21.26 -1.90 4.74
N GLU A 45 21.64 -2.87 5.58
CA GLU A 45 20.80 -3.33 6.69
C GLU A 45 20.52 -2.19 7.68
N TYR A 46 21.55 -1.41 8.02
CA TYR A 46 21.38 -0.25 8.93
C TYR A 46 20.41 0.78 8.35
N MET A 47 20.54 1.12 7.07
CA MET A 47 19.64 2.05 6.39
C MET A 47 18.22 1.50 6.26
N ALA A 48 18.06 0.19 6.05
CA ALA A 48 16.75 -0.47 6.05
C ALA A 48 16.07 -0.41 7.41
N ARG A 49 16.83 -0.47 8.52
CA ARG A 49 16.28 -0.27 9.88
C ARG A 49 15.96 1.19 10.16
N LEU A 50 16.77 2.14 9.70
CA LEU A 50 16.50 3.58 9.85
C LEU A 50 15.28 4.03 9.06
N TYR A 51 15.12 3.47 7.86
CA TYR A 51 14.11 3.86 6.88
C TYR A 51 13.28 2.65 6.41
N PRO A 52 12.49 2.02 7.31
CA PRO A 52 11.67 0.89 6.93
C PRO A 52 10.68 1.28 5.82
N SER A 53 10.58 0.41 4.83
CA SER A 53 9.69 0.61 3.70
C SER A 53 8.33 -0.04 3.92
N LYS A 54 7.26 0.59 3.44
CA LYS A 54 5.91 0.03 3.38
C LYS A 54 5.33 0.17 1.98
N MET A 55 4.65 -0.86 1.50
CA MET A 55 3.88 -0.76 0.26
C MET A 55 2.57 -0.04 0.51
N VAL A 56 2.23 0.88 -0.38
CA VAL A 56 0.94 1.58 -0.38
C VAL A 56 0.34 1.62 -1.77
N LEU A 57 -0.98 1.59 -1.80
CA LEU A 57 -1.82 1.71 -2.98
C LEU A 57 -2.45 3.09 -3.00
N ASN A 58 -2.47 3.74 -4.17
CA ASN A 58 -3.08 5.04 -4.33
C ASN A 58 -3.95 5.10 -5.58
N LYS A 59 -5.25 5.31 -5.40
CA LYS A 59 -6.23 5.48 -6.46
C LYS A 59 -6.59 6.96 -6.60
N PRO A 60 -6.78 7.52 -7.81
CA PRO A 60 -7.28 8.89 -7.98
C PRO A 60 -8.56 9.12 -7.17
N GLY A 61 -8.55 10.15 -6.33
CA GLY A 61 -9.64 10.45 -5.39
C GLY A 61 -9.42 9.95 -3.96
N ASP A 62 -8.39 9.15 -3.70
CA ASP A 62 -7.99 8.82 -2.32
C ASP A 62 -7.47 10.07 -1.59
N GLU A 63 -8.03 10.37 -0.42
CA GLU A 63 -7.50 11.41 0.48
C GLU A 63 -6.07 11.09 0.94
N LYS A 64 -5.77 9.80 1.11
CA LYS A 64 -4.45 9.28 1.43
C LYS A 64 -4.27 7.85 0.88
N PRO A 65 -3.05 7.49 0.47
CA PRO A 65 -2.72 6.12 0.08
C PRO A 65 -3.01 5.11 1.18
N ARG A 66 -3.37 3.89 0.77
CA ARG A 66 -3.75 2.77 1.62
C ARG A 66 -2.59 1.79 1.70
N SER A 67 -2.06 1.56 2.89
CA SER A 67 -1.12 0.46 3.14
C SER A 67 -1.85 -0.89 3.13
N LEU A 68 -1.14 -2.00 2.99
CA LEU A 68 -1.79 -3.32 2.93
C LEU A 68 -2.55 -3.66 4.22
N ASP A 69 -2.03 -3.25 5.38
CA ASP A 69 -2.67 -3.45 6.69
C ASP A 69 -4.04 -2.77 6.79
N TYR A 70 -4.28 -1.70 6.05
CA TYR A 70 -5.61 -1.08 5.95
C TYR A 70 -6.68 -2.10 5.53
N PHE A 71 -6.33 -3.02 4.64
CA PHE A 71 -7.24 -4.03 4.10
C PHE A 71 -7.31 -5.30 4.96
N ALA A 72 -6.38 -5.52 5.90
CA ALA A 72 -6.30 -6.76 6.68
C ALA A 72 -7.61 -7.08 7.42
N LEU A 73 -8.18 -6.08 8.09
CA LEU A 73 -9.49 -6.21 8.73
C LEU A 73 -10.61 -5.93 7.73
N LYS A 74 -11.54 -6.90 7.59
CA LYS A 74 -12.66 -6.87 6.63
C LYS A 74 -12.19 -6.78 5.17
N PHE A 75 -11.16 -7.53 4.82
CA PHE A 75 -10.60 -7.56 3.46
C PHE A 75 -11.65 -7.64 2.34
N PRO A 76 -12.60 -8.60 2.34
CA PRO A 76 -13.53 -8.74 1.21
C PRO A 76 -14.37 -7.47 1.00
N VAL A 77 -14.76 -6.81 2.08
CA VAL A 77 -15.56 -5.57 2.04
C VAL A 77 -14.71 -4.42 1.54
N LYS A 78 -13.57 -4.14 2.21
CA LYS A 78 -12.75 -2.97 1.87
C LYS A 78 -12.14 -3.06 0.49
N MET A 79 -11.68 -4.25 0.09
CA MET A 79 -11.06 -4.41 -1.22
C MET A 79 -12.11 -4.35 -2.34
N SER A 80 -13.27 -5.01 -2.19
CA SER A 80 -14.34 -4.92 -3.19
C SER A 80 -14.86 -3.49 -3.37
N GLU A 81 -14.96 -2.71 -2.29
CA GLU A 81 -15.26 -1.27 -2.35
C GLU A 81 -14.16 -0.50 -3.10
N TYR A 82 -12.89 -0.83 -2.86
CA TYR A 82 -11.75 -0.16 -3.48
C TYR A 82 -11.69 -0.37 -5.01
N VAL A 83 -12.11 -1.55 -5.47
CA VAL A 83 -12.19 -1.92 -6.89
C VAL A 83 -13.60 -1.81 -7.49
N ALA A 84 -14.55 -1.16 -6.80
CA ALA A 84 -15.99 -1.19 -7.14
C ALA A 84 -16.35 -0.68 -8.55
N GLU A 85 -15.48 0.10 -9.20
CA GLU A 85 -15.67 0.53 -10.60
C GLU A 85 -15.58 -0.65 -11.59
N ASN A 86 -14.88 -1.74 -11.23
CA ASN A 86 -14.96 -3.02 -11.91
C ASN A 86 -15.90 -3.94 -11.12
N LYS A 87 -17.17 -3.99 -11.54
CA LYS A 87 -18.23 -4.73 -10.83
C LYS A 87 -17.95 -6.23 -10.73
N ASP A 88 -17.42 -6.82 -11.79
CA ASP A 88 -17.15 -8.27 -11.85
C ASP A 88 -16.02 -8.62 -10.87
N LEU A 89 -14.93 -7.87 -10.89
CA LEU A 89 -13.82 -8.05 -9.95
C LEU A 89 -14.25 -7.79 -8.51
N ALA A 90 -15.03 -6.74 -8.27
CA ALA A 90 -15.55 -6.44 -6.94
C ALA A 90 -16.40 -7.59 -6.38
N ALA A 91 -17.25 -8.21 -7.21
CA ALA A 91 -18.02 -9.39 -6.83
C ALA A 91 -17.11 -10.58 -6.49
N LYS A 92 -16.12 -10.90 -7.33
CA LYS A 92 -15.14 -11.98 -7.06
C LYS A 92 -14.45 -11.77 -5.70
N VAL A 93 -14.00 -10.56 -5.42
CA VAL A 93 -13.34 -10.21 -4.16
C VAL A 93 -14.29 -10.33 -2.96
N ALA A 94 -15.52 -9.82 -3.08
CA ALA A 94 -16.51 -9.87 -2.02
C ALA A 94 -16.88 -11.33 -1.65
N ASN A 95 -17.01 -12.18 -2.67
CA ASN A 95 -17.33 -13.60 -2.54
C ASN A 95 -16.11 -14.47 -2.22
N LYS A 96 -14.89 -13.91 -2.27
CA LYS A 96 -13.61 -14.63 -2.14
C LYS A 96 -13.44 -15.74 -3.19
N GLU A 97 -13.99 -15.52 -4.38
CA GLU A 97 -13.88 -16.45 -5.51
C GLU A 97 -12.41 -16.69 -5.84
N ASP A 98 -12.09 -17.93 -6.26
CA ASP A 98 -10.73 -18.35 -6.60
C ASP A 98 -9.67 -18.07 -5.51
N GLY A 99 -10.08 -17.93 -4.25
CA GLY A 99 -9.16 -17.61 -3.15
C GLY A 99 -8.74 -16.13 -3.11
N TYR A 100 -9.54 -15.22 -3.68
CA TYR A 100 -9.31 -13.78 -3.60
C TYR A 100 -9.36 -13.34 -2.13
N GLY A 101 -8.17 -13.05 -1.62
CA GLY A 101 -7.89 -12.79 -0.21
C GLY A 101 -6.66 -11.90 -0.06
N MET A 102 -6.30 -11.57 1.19
CA MET A 102 -5.17 -10.69 1.49
C MET A 102 -3.86 -11.08 0.79
N LEU A 103 -3.60 -12.38 0.65
CA LEU A 103 -2.38 -12.88 0.01
C LEU A 103 -2.32 -12.58 -1.50
N ARG A 104 -3.46 -12.34 -2.14
CA ARG A 104 -3.59 -12.07 -3.57
C ARG A 104 -3.88 -10.60 -3.87
N ILE A 105 -3.66 -9.70 -2.91
CA ILE A 105 -3.94 -8.26 -3.07
C ILE A 105 -3.30 -7.68 -4.33
N MET A 106 -2.04 -8.01 -4.61
CA MET A 106 -1.34 -7.47 -5.79
C MET A 106 -1.90 -8.02 -7.11
N GLU A 107 -2.40 -9.25 -7.12
CA GLU A 107 -3.04 -9.84 -8.30
C GLU A 107 -4.39 -9.18 -8.58
N ILE A 108 -5.17 -8.89 -7.53
CA ILE A 108 -6.43 -8.15 -7.64
C ILE A 108 -6.18 -6.75 -8.20
N ILE A 109 -5.16 -6.04 -7.70
CA ILE A 109 -4.80 -4.72 -8.21
C ILE A 109 -4.31 -4.80 -9.66
N ALA A 110 -3.55 -5.83 -10.03
CA ALA A 110 -3.13 -6.04 -11.42
C ALA A 110 -4.32 -6.31 -12.36
N GLU A 111 -5.28 -7.15 -11.96
CA GLU A 111 -6.51 -7.40 -12.74
C GLU A 111 -7.32 -6.11 -12.90
N TYR A 112 -7.50 -5.35 -11.81
CA TYR A 112 -8.18 -4.06 -11.85
C TYR A 112 -7.49 -3.09 -12.82
N ASN A 113 -6.17 -2.95 -12.71
CA ASN A 113 -5.38 -2.07 -13.57
C ASN A 113 -5.39 -2.48 -15.06
N SER A 114 -5.56 -3.77 -15.35
CA SER A 114 -5.63 -4.27 -16.74
C SER A 114 -6.97 -3.99 -17.44
N THR A 115 -8.01 -3.65 -16.66
CA THR A 115 -9.39 -3.50 -17.14
C THR A 115 -9.94 -2.08 -17.00
N CYS A 116 -9.15 -1.16 -16.44
CA CYS A 116 -9.53 0.23 -16.22
C CYS A 116 -8.83 1.16 -17.22
N THR A 117 -9.31 2.41 -17.30
CA THR A 117 -8.62 3.49 -18.03
C THR A 117 -8.01 4.46 -17.02
N PRO A 118 -6.66 4.61 -16.98
CA PRO A 118 -6.01 5.57 -16.09
C PRO A 118 -6.54 6.98 -16.35
N LYS A 119 -6.84 7.72 -15.28
CA LYS A 119 -7.29 9.12 -15.34
C LYS A 119 -6.11 10.07 -15.23
#